data_AF-A0A2E0ZGF2-F1
#
_entry.id   AF-A0A2E0ZGF2-F1
#
_cell.length_a   1.000
_cell.length_b   1.000
_cell.length_c   1.000
_cell.angle_alpha   90.00
_cell.angle_beta   90.00
_cell.angle_gamma   90.00
#
_symmetry.space_group_name_H-M   'P 1'
#
loop_
_entity.id
_entity.type
_entity.pdbx_description
1 polymer ?
#
loop_
_entity_poly.entity_id
_entity_poly.type
_entity_poly.pdbx_seq_one_letter_code
_entity_poly.pdbx_strand_id
1 'polypeptide(L)'
;MGGFGRLHKAAVSEGVLSAKVKELIALGIAITVRCDGCIAFHVHDALQAGASREEVAETIGVAVLMGGGPSVVYGSEALEALEQFTNEDWRRTKKKSKNGSGARVTALRLESI
;
A
#
# COMPACT_ATOMS: atom_id res chain seq x y z
N MET A 1 15.50 -11.82 10.77
CA MET A 1 14.14 -11.30 10.52
C MET A 1 13.08 -12.36 10.18
N GLY A 2 13.39 -13.67 10.13
CA GLY A 2 12.40 -14.69 9.70
C GLY A 2 11.15 -14.87 10.58
N GLY A 3 11.21 -14.51 11.87
CA GLY A 3 10.06 -14.61 12.78
C GLY A 3 8.95 -13.60 12.45
N PHE A 4 9.31 -12.32 12.30
CA PHE A 4 8.36 -11.25 11.99
C PHE A 4 7.69 -11.45 10.63
N GLY A 5 8.44 -11.86 9.60
CA GLY A 5 7.86 -12.14 8.28
C GLY A 5 6.81 -13.27 8.31
N ARG A 6 7.00 -14.29 9.14
CA ARG A 6 5.98 -15.35 9.34
C ARG A 6 4.75 -14.81 10.08
N LEU A 7 4.95 -13.99 11.11
CA LEU A 7 3.85 -13.34 11.82
C LEU A 7 3.02 -12.48 10.86
N HIS A 8 3.68 -11.62 10.07
CA HIS A 8 3.01 -10.79 9.07
C HIS A 8 2.15 -11.64 8.14
N LYS A 9 2.76 -12.65 7.49
CA LYS A 9 2.04 -13.54 6.55
C LYS A 9 0.84 -14.23 7.20
N ALA A 10 0.96 -14.68 8.44
CA ALA A 10 -0.12 -15.32 9.17
C ALA A 10 -1.21 -14.32 9.61
N ALA A 11 -0.83 -13.09 9.96
CA ALA A 11 -1.77 -12.07 10.38
C ALA A 11 -2.70 -11.67 9.22
N VAL A 12 -2.15 -11.44 8.03
CA VAL A 12 -2.89 -10.96 6.85
C VAL A 12 -3.52 -12.06 5.99
N SER A 13 -3.27 -13.34 6.29
CA SER A 13 -3.87 -14.44 5.52
C SER A 13 -5.39 -14.52 5.65
N GLU A 14 -6.05 -15.10 4.65
CA GLU A 14 -7.49 -15.39 4.65
C GLU A 14 -7.95 -16.11 5.93
N GLY A 15 -9.16 -15.78 6.39
CA GLY A 15 -9.78 -16.32 7.60
C GLY A 15 -11.20 -15.80 7.77
N VAL A 16 -11.64 -15.57 9.02
CA VAL A 16 -12.97 -14.99 9.29
C VAL A 16 -13.10 -13.59 8.66
N LEU A 17 -12.04 -12.79 8.76
CA LEU A 17 -11.87 -11.60 7.92
C LEU A 17 -11.03 -11.98 6.71
N SER A 18 -11.45 -11.52 5.53
CA SER A 18 -10.68 -11.75 4.32
C SER A 18 -9.35 -11.00 4.35
N ALA A 19 -8.38 -11.46 3.55
CA ALA A 19 -7.09 -10.80 3.41
C ALA A 19 -7.28 -9.34 2.97
N LYS A 20 -8.21 -9.09 2.05
CA LYS A 20 -8.61 -7.74 1.63
C LYS A 20 -8.95 -6.84 2.82
N VAL A 21 -9.86 -7.30 3.68
CA VAL A 21 -10.30 -6.50 4.85
C VAL A 21 -9.13 -6.25 5.81
N LYS A 22 -8.27 -7.26 6.01
CA LYS A 22 -7.10 -7.12 6.87
C LYS A 22 -6.06 -6.15 6.33
N GLU A 23 -5.83 -6.14 5.02
CA GLU A 23 -4.94 -5.18 4.36
C GLU A 23 -5.49 -3.75 4.44
N LEU A 24 -6.80 -3.55 4.30
CA LEU A 24 -7.42 -2.24 4.51
C LEU A 24 -7.30 -1.76 5.96
N ILE A 25 -7.47 -2.65 6.95
CA ILE A 25 -7.19 -2.33 8.35
C ILE A 25 -5.72 -1.94 8.53
N ALA A 26 -4.79 -2.71 7.96
CA ALA A 26 -3.37 -2.43 8.04
C ALA A 26 -3.00 -1.09 7.40
N LEU A 27 -3.61 -0.74 6.26
CA LEU A 27 -3.47 0.57 5.62
C LEU A 27 -3.95 1.70 6.53
N GLY A 28 -5.14 1.57 7.14
CA GLY A 28 -5.65 2.57 8.08
C GLY A 28 -4.69 2.78 9.27
N ILE A 29 -4.10 1.70 9.78
CA ILE A 29 -3.08 1.77 10.83
C ILE A 29 -1.81 2.45 10.30
N ALA A 30 -1.32 2.06 9.11
CA ALA A 30 -0.13 2.63 8.49
C ALA A 30 -0.21 4.16 8.34
N ILE A 31 -1.38 4.69 7.95
CA ILE A 31 -1.65 6.13 7.85
C ILE A 31 -1.63 6.80 9.22
N THR A 32 -2.27 6.19 10.23
CA THR A 32 -2.36 6.78 11.58
C THR A 32 -1.04 6.72 12.35
N VAL A 33 -0.22 5.69 12.13
CA VAL A 33 1.14 5.59 12.69
C VAL A 33 2.20 6.32 11.87
N ARG A 34 1.84 6.83 10.68
CA ARG A 34 2.67 7.71 9.85
C ARG A 34 3.92 6.98 9.31
N CYS A 35 3.69 5.82 8.69
CA CYS A 35 4.76 4.98 8.12
C CYS A 35 4.66 4.90 6.59
N ASP A 36 5.44 5.70 5.88
CA ASP A 36 5.42 5.85 4.41
C ASP A 36 5.59 4.50 3.70
N GLY A 37 6.59 3.72 4.13
CA GLY A 37 6.85 2.38 3.58
C GLY A 37 5.71 1.40 3.84
N CYS A 38 5.07 1.49 5.01
CA CYS A 38 3.92 0.66 5.35
C CYS A 38 2.69 1.05 4.51
N ILE A 39 2.48 2.34 4.26
CA ILE A 39 1.39 2.85 3.42
C ILE A 39 1.50 2.28 2.01
N ALA A 40 2.65 2.47 1.36
CA ALA A 40 2.85 1.96 0.00
C ALA A 40 2.69 0.42 -0.07
N PHE A 41 3.23 -0.29 0.93
CA PHE A 41 3.14 -1.75 1.01
C PHE A 41 1.68 -2.22 1.13
N HIS A 42 0.91 -1.68 2.08
CA HIS A 42 -0.46 -2.12 2.33
C HIS A 42 -1.47 -1.61 1.29
N VAL A 43 -1.21 -0.48 0.61
CA VAL A 43 -2.00 -0.12 -0.59
C VAL A 43 -1.81 -1.17 -1.70
N HIS A 44 -0.56 -1.55 -1.98
CA HIS A 44 -0.28 -2.56 -3.00
C HIS A 44 -0.91 -3.92 -2.66
N ASP A 45 -0.76 -4.39 -1.42
CA ASP A 45 -1.26 -5.70 -1.01
C ASP A 45 -2.79 -5.71 -0.89
N ALA A 46 -3.43 -4.61 -0.48
CA ALA A 46 -4.89 -4.45 -0.54
C ALA A 46 -5.41 -4.59 -1.98
N LEU A 47 -4.78 -3.92 -2.95
CA LEU A 47 -5.15 -4.04 -4.37
C LEU A 47 -4.93 -5.47 -4.90
N GLN A 48 -3.85 -6.14 -4.51
CA GLN A 48 -3.63 -7.55 -4.88
C GLN A 48 -4.67 -8.50 -4.27
N ALA A 49 -5.14 -8.20 -3.06
CA ALA A 49 -6.21 -8.91 -2.40
C ALA A 49 -7.61 -8.59 -2.98
N GLY A 50 -7.69 -7.72 -3.99
CA GLY A 50 -8.92 -7.40 -4.71
C GLY A 50 -9.70 -6.22 -4.13
N ALA A 51 -9.05 -5.34 -3.35
CA ALA A 51 -9.66 -4.07 -2.95
C ALA A 51 -9.92 -3.18 -4.16
N SER A 52 -11.11 -2.57 -4.20
CA SER A 52 -11.41 -1.53 -5.18
C SER A 52 -10.77 -0.20 -4.81
N ARG A 53 -10.70 0.72 -5.77
CA ARG A 53 -10.18 2.08 -5.52
C ARG A 53 -11.04 2.80 -4.46
N GLU A 54 -12.34 2.56 -4.50
CA GLU A 54 -13.34 3.12 -3.60
C GLU A 54 -13.16 2.60 -2.17
N GLU A 55 -12.93 1.28 -1.99
CA GLU A 55 -12.68 0.69 -0.67
C GLU A 55 -11.40 1.26 -0.01
N VAL A 56 -10.34 1.48 -0.81
CA VAL A 56 -9.12 2.14 -0.33
C VAL A 56 -9.38 3.60 0.03
N ALA A 57 -10.12 4.34 -0.81
CA ALA A 57 -10.46 5.75 -0.54
C ALA A 57 -11.33 5.91 0.73
N GLU A 58 -12.31 5.04 0.93
CA GLU A 58 -13.13 5.01 2.16
C GLU A 58 -12.27 4.74 3.40
N THR A 59 -11.33 3.78 3.30
CA THR A 59 -10.38 3.48 4.38
C THR A 59 -9.52 4.69 4.74
N ILE A 60 -9.03 5.43 3.74
CA ILE A 60 -8.28 6.67 3.94
C ILE A 60 -9.16 7.71 4.65
N GLY A 61 -10.42 7.84 4.25
CA GLY A 61 -11.39 8.73 4.90
C GLY A 61 -11.56 8.42 6.40
N VAL A 62 -11.68 7.14 6.76
CA VAL A 62 -11.74 6.70 8.17
C VAL A 62 -10.43 7.02 8.90
N ALA A 63 -9.28 6.79 8.27
CA ALA A 63 -7.99 7.11 8.88
C ALA A 63 -7.82 8.62 9.13
N VAL A 64 -8.27 9.47 8.21
CA VAL A 64 -8.27 10.93 8.36
C VAL A 64 -9.20 11.37 9.49
N LEU A 65 -10.42 10.81 9.57
CA LEU A 65 -11.34 11.07 10.68
C LEU A 65 -10.70 10.77 12.04
N MET A 66 -10.03 9.61 12.17
CA MET A 66 -9.48 9.15 13.44
C MET A 66 -8.12 9.78 13.79
N GLY A 67 -7.30 10.09 12.79
CA GLY A 67 -5.95 10.63 12.98
C GLY A 67 -5.82 12.14 12.85
N GLY A 68 -6.87 12.83 12.40
CA GLY A 68 -6.92 14.29 12.30
C GLY A 68 -5.92 14.86 11.30
N GLY A 69 -5.44 16.09 11.56
CA GLY A 69 -4.57 16.84 10.65
C GLY A 69 -3.35 16.07 10.12
N PRO A 70 -2.56 15.37 10.96
CA PRO A 70 -1.43 14.58 10.49
C PRO A 70 -1.82 13.51 9.48
N SER A 71 -2.92 12.80 9.71
CA SER A 71 -3.37 11.74 8.80
C SER A 71 -3.91 12.26 7.47
N VAL A 72 -4.20 13.57 7.32
CA VAL A 72 -4.47 14.17 6.01
C VAL A 72 -3.24 14.09 5.11
N VAL A 73 -2.05 14.33 5.65
CA VAL A 73 -0.78 14.29 4.90
C VAL A 73 -0.52 12.87 4.42
N TYR A 74 -0.51 11.91 5.35
CA TYR A 74 -0.26 10.50 5.02
C TYR A 74 -1.41 9.85 4.24
N GLY A 75 -2.64 10.32 4.40
CA GLY A 75 -3.77 9.92 3.55
C GLY A 75 -3.60 10.40 2.11
N SER A 76 -3.00 11.57 1.90
CA SER A 76 -2.66 12.06 0.56
C SER A 76 -1.57 11.21 -0.08
N GLU A 77 -0.57 10.77 0.69
CA GLU A 77 0.46 9.81 0.22
C GLU A 77 -0.15 8.45 -0.12
N ALA A 78 -1.14 7.98 0.66
CA ALA A 78 -1.86 6.74 0.36
C ALA A 78 -2.67 6.85 -0.95
N LEU A 79 -3.29 8.01 -1.22
CA LEU A 79 -3.96 8.28 -2.50
C LEU A 79 -2.96 8.30 -3.67
N GLU A 80 -1.79 8.92 -3.49
CA GLU A 80 -0.74 8.93 -4.51
C GLU A 80 -0.25 7.50 -4.81
N ALA A 81 0.00 6.69 -3.77
CA ALA A 81 0.38 5.30 -3.93
C ALA A 81 -0.71 4.50 -4.67
N LEU A 82 -1.99 4.72 -4.36
CA LEU A 82 -3.12 4.09 -5.03
C LEU A 82 -3.14 4.42 -6.53
N GLU A 83 -2.91 5.68 -6.90
CA GLU A 83 -2.82 6.10 -8.30
C GLU A 83 -1.63 5.45 -9.00
N GLN A 84 -0.45 5.42 -8.36
CA GLN A 84 0.74 4.79 -8.92
C GLN A 84 0.53 3.29 -9.20
N PHE A 85 -0.12 2.56 -8.29
CA PHE A 85 -0.35 1.12 -8.47
C PHE A 85 -1.49 0.78 -9.42
N THR A 86 -2.44 1.69 -9.62
CA THR A 86 -3.56 1.52 -10.56
C THR A 86 -3.21 1.96 -11.99
N ASN A 87 -2.24 2.85 -12.16
CA ASN A 87 -1.74 3.28 -13.48
C ASN A 87 -0.96 2.16 -14.22
N GLU A 88 -1.14 2.08 -15.54
CA GLU A 88 -0.55 1.03 -16.38
C GLU A 88 0.99 1.03 -16.41
N ASP A 89 1.60 2.18 -16.14
CA ASP A 89 3.05 2.38 -16.15
C ASP A 89 3.76 1.53 -15.09
N TRP A 90 3.16 1.34 -13.91
CA TRP A 90 3.65 0.44 -12.87
C TRP A 90 3.63 -1.04 -13.31
N ARG A 91 2.57 -1.47 -14.02
CA ARG A 91 2.50 -2.84 -14.55
C ARG A 91 3.58 -3.07 -15.61
N ARG A 92 3.91 -2.02 -16.38
CA ARG A 92 4.96 -2.04 -17.42
C ARG A 92 6.37 -2.09 -16.82
N THR A 93 6.63 -1.42 -15.70
CA THR A 93 7.91 -1.50 -14.98
C THR A 93 8.14 -2.89 -14.36
N LYS A 94 7.11 -3.55 -13.79
CA LYS A 94 7.23 -4.96 -13.36
C LYS A 94 7.63 -5.92 -14.49
N LYS A 95 7.08 -5.72 -15.70
CA LYS A 95 7.39 -6.56 -16.88
C LYS A 95 8.83 -6.33 -17.38
N LYS A 96 9.35 -5.10 -17.31
CA LYS A 96 10.75 -4.78 -17.64
C LYS A 96 11.74 -5.29 -16.59
N SER A 97 11.43 -5.19 -15.30
CA SER A 97 12.28 -5.70 -14.20
C SER A 97 12.50 -7.21 -14.29
N LYS A 98 11.49 -7.98 -14.72
CA LYS A 98 11.62 -9.44 -14.96
C LYS A 98 12.42 -9.82 -16.20
N ASN A 99 12.61 -8.91 -17.16
CA ASN A 99 13.22 -9.19 -18.47
C ASN A 99 14.57 -8.49 -18.70
N GLY A 100 15.30 -8.16 -17.62
CA GLY A 100 16.74 -7.88 -17.66
C GLY A 100 17.22 -6.95 -18.80
N SER A 101 16.92 -5.65 -18.71
CA SER A 101 17.75 -4.62 -19.36
C SER A 101 17.48 -3.27 -18.72
N GLY A 102 18.48 -2.74 -18.00
CA GLY A 102 18.40 -1.45 -17.34
C GLY A 102 18.11 -0.31 -18.31
N ALA A 103 17.11 0.51 -18.00
CA ALA A 103 16.93 1.84 -18.57
C ALA A 103 16.21 2.72 -17.55
N ARG A 104 16.98 3.66 -16.98
CA ARG A 104 16.57 4.72 -16.08
C ARG A 104 15.45 5.54 -16.71
N VAL A 105 14.22 5.46 -16.19
CA VAL A 105 13.24 6.54 -16.34
C VAL A 105 12.37 6.54 -15.08
N THR A 106 12.45 7.67 -14.35
CA THR A 106 11.63 8.10 -13.19
C THR A 106 11.62 7.18 -11.97
N ALA A 107 12.80 6.96 -11.40
CA ALA A 107 13.00 6.41 -10.05
C ALA A 107 13.45 7.52 -9.07
N LEU A 108 12.79 8.68 -9.05
CA LEU A 108 13.24 9.82 -8.22
C LEU A 108 12.60 9.93 -6.83
N ARG A 109 11.78 8.96 -6.39
CA ARG A 109 11.28 8.96 -4.99
C ARG A 109 11.13 7.60 -4.31
N LEU A 110 11.57 6.52 -4.94
CA LEU A 110 11.53 5.17 -4.34
C LEU A 110 12.89 4.66 -3.84
N GLU A 111 13.95 5.48 -3.92
CA GLU A 111 15.28 5.14 -3.38
C GLU A 111 15.49 5.63 -1.93
N SER A 112 14.47 6.25 -1.33
CA SER A 112 14.52 6.77 0.05
C SER A 112 13.55 6.09 1.02
N ILE A 113 13.02 4.91 0.66
CA ILE A 113 12.26 4.02 1.55
C ILE A 113 12.97 2.67 1.63
#